data_AF-A0A9X8IY05-F1
#
_entry.id   AF-A0A9X8IY05-F1
#
_cell.length_a   1.000
_cell.length_b   1.000
_cell.length_c   1.000
_cell.angle_alpha   90.00
_cell.angle_beta   90.00
_cell.angle_gamma   90.00
#
_symmetry.space_group_name_H-M   'P 1'
#
loop_
_entity.id
_entity.type
_entity.pdbx_description
1 polymer ?
#
loop_
_entity_poly.entity_id
_entity_poly.type
_entity_poly.pdbx_seq_one_letter_code
_entity_poly.pdbx_strand_id
1 'polypeptide(L)'
;MNNRFLKQLQNMKMNKKSLGAVALTAGIISTTLIPQNAYAHGFVEKPGSRSALCSPTYGGLNVNCGSVMYEPQSLEAPKGFPQGGPVDGQIASAGGKFGGILDQQTANRWFKNTITGGENTFTWKYTAPHLTSKWHYYITKKGWNPNKALTRADFEPIGTVQHDGSAASNNLTHKINVPTDRSGYHVILAVWDVADTANAFYNVIDVNLINDVKPDIEAPSIPNGLQTQKVTANSVELTWNASTDNVGVKGYQIFRNGEMIDTVLGTHFIDKKLQPSTEYSYTVKAIDAAGNVSKESAALTVKTTVETPDTEAPTQPKGLHSMGTTASSVDLMWSPSDDNIGVDHYDIYRETEGAMKKIATSNTTSYLDKNLLANTTYKYVVKAVDVAGNESVQSDIFTITTKTESASYEAWDAKKAYKKGDRVLHEGKVYEAVQSYQGNGDPNWIYALSLWKTV
;
A
#
# COMPACT_ATOMS: atom_id res chain seq x y z
N MET A 1 35.66 -18.48 -41.25
CA MET A 1 36.61 -18.90 -42.29
C MET A 1 36.49 -20.41 -42.47
N ASN A 2 36.19 -20.85 -43.70
CA ASN A 2 36.48 -22.15 -44.34
C ASN A 2 35.90 -23.46 -43.73
N ASN A 3 35.35 -24.43 -44.46
CA ASN A 3 35.48 -24.90 -45.86
C ASN A 3 34.13 -25.54 -46.29
N ARG A 4 33.49 -25.24 -47.44
CA ARG A 4 33.75 -25.59 -48.85
C ARG A 4 33.85 -27.10 -49.20
N PHE A 5 32.89 -27.52 -50.06
CA PHE A 5 33.03 -28.42 -51.24
C PHE A 5 33.09 -29.96 -51.04
N LEU A 6 32.60 -30.87 -51.92
CA LEU A 6 32.11 -30.86 -53.33
C LEU A 6 31.54 -32.28 -53.67
N LYS A 7 30.79 -32.40 -54.79
CA LYS A 7 30.71 -33.52 -55.81
C LYS A 7 29.31 -34.12 -56.05
N GLN A 8 28.91 -34.60 -57.24
CA GLN A 8 29.21 -34.38 -58.68
C GLN A 8 28.45 -35.48 -59.49
N LEU A 9 28.13 -35.18 -60.77
CA LEU A 9 28.09 -36.07 -61.96
C LEU A 9 26.89 -37.04 -62.15
N GLN A 10 26.02 -36.85 -63.15
CA GLN A 10 26.11 -37.24 -64.60
C GLN A 10 25.91 -38.75 -64.88
N ASN A 11 24.87 -39.13 -65.63
CA ASN A 11 24.99 -39.38 -67.08
C ASN A 11 23.70 -39.88 -67.76
N MET A 12 23.68 -39.61 -69.07
CA MET A 12 22.58 -39.60 -70.03
C MET A 12 22.75 -40.77 -71.04
N LYS A 13 21.69 -41.21 -71.73
CA LYS A 13 21.80 -42.00 -72.98
C LYS A 13 20.80 -41.53 -74.05
N MET A 14 21.38 -40.92 -75.11
CA MET A 14 21.15 -41.02 -76.57
C MET A 14 19.88 -41.71 -77.15
N ASN A 15 19.32 -41.41 -78.34
CA ASN A 15 19.48 -40.38 -79.40
C ASN A 15 18.51 -40.72 -80.58
N LYS A 16 18.22 -39.72 -81.43
CA LYS A 16 17.85 -39.73 -82.88
C LYS A 16 16.39 -39.66 -83.38
N LYS A 17 16.10 -38.49 -84.00
CA LYS A 17 15.57 -38.17 -85.37
C LYS A 17 14.21 -38.77 -85.82
N SER A 18 13.33 -38.12 -86.58
CA SER A 18 13.14 -36.74 -87.07
C SER A 18 11.83 -36.68 -87.90
N LEU A 19 11.26 -35.47 -88.04
CA LEU A 19 10.32 -34.96 -89.07
C LEU A 19 8.83 -35.39 -89.05
N GLY A 20 7.96 -34.37 -88.98
CA GLY A 20 6.97 -34.18 -90.06
C GLY A 20 5.51 -33.90 -89.68
N ALA A 21 5.19 -32.61 -89.45
CA ALA A 21 3.96 -31.87 -89.82
C ALA A 21 2.57 -32.34 -89.31
N VAL A 22 1.93 -31.56 -88.42
CA VAL A 22 0.91 -30.48 -88.67
C VAL A 22 -0.53 -30.98 -88.45
N ALA A 23 -1.15 -30.51 -87.36
CA ALA A 23 -2.40 -29.72 -87.34
C ALA A 23 -3.18 -29.89 -86.02
N LEU A 24 -3.20 -28.80 -85.24
CA LEU A 24 -4.32 -28.24 -84.47
C LEU A 24 -5.30 -29.19 -83.75
N THR A 25 -5.23 -29.23 -82.41
CA THR A 25 -6.36 -28.88 -81.51
C THR A 25 -5.95 -28.92 -80.01
N ALA A 26 -6.50 -27.96 -79.26
CA ALA A 26 -6.71 -27.90 -77.81
C ALA A 26 -5.51 -27.82 -76.83
N GLY A 27 -5.46 -26.72 -76.08
CA GLY A 27 -4.61 -26.54 -74.90
C GLY A 27 -4.90 -25.23 -74.17
N ILE A 28 -6.12 -25.05 -73.64
CA ILE A 28 -6.42 -24.00 -72.66
C ILE A 28 -5.78 -24.44 -71.34
N ILE A 29 -4.70 -23.76 -70.95
CA ILE A 29 -4.13 -23.91 -69.60
C ILE A 29 -5.06 -23.16 -68.64
N SER A 30 -5.99 -23.90 -68.04
CA SER A 30 -6.69 -23.46 -66.83
C SER A 30 -5.73 -23.62 -65.66
N THR A 31 -5.12 -22.53 -65.23
CA THR A 31 -4.42 -22.46 -63.94
C THR A 31 -5.47 -22.43 -62.83
N THR A 32 -5.75 -23.57 -62.22
CA THR A 32 -6.46 -23.65 -60.95
C THR A 32 -5.61 -22.98 -59.87
N LEU A 33 -6.04 -21.77 -59.45
CA LEU A 33 -5.55 -21.09 -58.26
C LEU A 33 -5.92 -21.93 -57.02
N ILE A 34 -4.91 -22.50 -56.37
CA ILE A 34 -5.04 -23.04 -55.01
C ILE A 34 -5.07 -21.82 -54.07
N PRO A 35 -6.11 -21.61 -53.24
CA PRO A 35 -6.11 -20.52 -52.27
C PRO A 35 -4.97 -20.73 -51.26
N GLN A 36 -4.07 -19.76 -51.16
CA GLN A 36 -3.04 -19.76 -50.13
C GLN A 36 -3.69 -19.39 -48.79
N ASN A 37 -3.52 -20.25 -47.77
CA ASN A 37 -3.88 -19.92 -46.40
C ASN A 37 -2.87 -18.89 -45.86
N ALA A 38 -3.17 -17.60 -46.05
CA ALA A 38 -2.46 -16.52 -45.41
C ALA A 38 -3.00 -16.36 -43.97
N TYR A 39 -2.15 -16.63 -42.98
CA TYR A 39 -2.51 -16.62 -41.56
C TYR A 39 -2.53 -15.19 -41.00
N ALA A 40 -3.67 -14.52 -41.11
CA ALA A 40 -3.93 -13.27 -40.40
C ALA A 40 -4.12 -13.50 -38.91
N HIS A 41 -3.69 -12.54 -38.10
CA HIS A 41 -3.77 -12.67 -36.65
C HIS A 41 -3.85 -11.30 -35.97
N GLY A 42 -4.94 -11.08 -35.25
CA GLY A 42 -5.13 -9.86 -34.47
C GLY A 42 -6.34 -9.91 -33.55
N PHE A 43 -6.32 -9.02 -32.55
CA PHE A 43 -7.37 -8.90 -31.54
C PHE A 43 -7.48 -7.46 -31.05
N VAL A 44 -8.59 -7.13 -30.38
CA VAL A 44 -8.75 -5.82 -29.72
C VAL A 44 -8.08 -5.85 -28.36
N GLU A 45 -7.02 -5.06 -28.21
CA GLU A 45 -6.24 -4.93 -26.98
C GLU A 45 -6.87 -3.93 -26.00
N LYS A 46 -7.47 -2.84 -26.51
CA LYS A 46 -8.12 -1.80 -25.69
C LYS A 46 -9.41 -1.27 -26.33
N PRO A 47 -10.52 -1.14 -25.58
CA PRO A 47 -10.81 -1.88 -24.35
C PRO A 47 -10.61 -3.39 -24.57
N GLY A 48 -10.12 -4.10 -23.54
CA GLY A 48 -9.68 -5.48 -23.69
C GLY A 48 -10.82 -6.39 -24.16
N SER A 49 -10.66 -7.04 -25.30
CA SER A 49 -11.61 -8.04 -25.78
C SER A 49 -11.68 -9.25 -24.84
N ARG A 50 -12.79 -9.99 -24.92
CA ARG A 50 -13.03 -11.20 -24.12
C ARG A 50 -11.88 -12.21 -24.24
N SER A 51 -11.37 -12.43 -25.45
CA SER A 51 -10.22 -13.30 -25.71
C SER A 51 -8.91 -12.72 -25.22
N ALA A 52 -8.65 -11.42 -25.43
CA ALA A 52 -7.45 -10.76 -24.91
C ALA A 52 -7.36 -10.87 -23.39
N LEU A 53 -8.47 -10.62 -22.69
CA LEU A 53 -8.54 -10.69 -21.23
C LEU A 53 -8.44 -12.12 -20.68
N CYS A 54 -8.56 -13.16 -21.52
CA CYS A 54 -8.20 -14.54 -21.13
C CYS A 54 -6.70 -14.76 -21.07
N SER A 55 -5.93 -14.00 -21.86
CA SER A 55 -4.48 -14.12 -21.91
C SER A 55 -3.85 -13.44 -20.69
N PRO A 56 -2.96 -14.13 -19.94
CA PRO A 56 -2.22 -13.51 -18.84
C PRO A 56 -1.40 -12.30 -19.28
N THR A 57 -0.97 -12.25 -20.54
CA THR A 57 -0.18 -11.15 -21.10
C THR A 57 -1.00 -9.87 -21.32
N TYR A 58 -2.31 -10.00 -21.58
CA TYR A 58 -3.17 -8.89 -22.02
C TYR A 58 -4.29 -8.55 -21.04
N GLY A 59 -4.26 -9.13 -19.85
CA GLY A 59 -5.11 -8.73 -18.72
C GLY A 59 -5.33 -9.86 -17.71
N GLY A 60 -5.47 -11.11 -18.17
CA GLY A 60 -5.69 -12.27 -17.29
C GLY A 60 -6.93 -12.19 -16.40
N LEU A 61 -7.92 -11.38 -16.77
CA LEU A 61 -9.13 -11.12 -15.97
C LEU A 61 -10.24 -12.13 -16.22
N ASN A 62 -10.27 -12.77 -17.39
CA ASN A 62 -11.21 -13.82 -17.71
C ASN A 62 -10.59 -15.19 -17.42
N VAL A 63 -11.30 -16.01 -16.63
CA VAL A 63 -10.85 -17.35 -16.23
C VAL A 63 -11.57 -18.45 -17.02
N ASN A 64 -11.01 -19.66 -16.98
CA ASN A 64 -11.56 -20.86 -17.61
C ASN A 64 -11.82 -20.67 -19.11
N CYS A 65 -10.88 -20.08 -19.84
CA CYS A 65 -11.03 -19.76 -21.26
C CYS A 65 -10.55 -20.88 -22.21
N GLY A 66 -9.90 -21.92 -21.71
CA GLY A 66 -9.26 -22.95 -22.54
C GLY A 66 -8.09 -22.39 -23.36
N SER A 67 -7.78 -23.02 -24.51
CA SER A 67 -6.57 -22.73 -25.28
C SER A 67 -6.51 -21.32 -25.88
N VAL A 68 -7.64 -20.62 -26.01
CA VAL A 68 -7.68 -19.25 -26.55
C VAL A 68 -6.84 -18.26 -25.73
N MET A 69 -6.55 -18.55 -24.45
CA MET A 69 -5.67 -17.72 -23.61
C MET A 69 -4.24 -17.59 -24.15
N TYR A 70 -3.78 -18.56 -24.95
CA TYR A 70 -2.45 -18.57 -25.54
C TYR A 70 -2.41 -17.93 -26.93
N GLU A 71 -3.56 -17.77 -27.57
CA GLU A 71 -3.67 -17.25 -28.93
C GLU A 71 -4.93 -16.40 -29.15
N PRO A 72 -5.10 -15.30 -28.39
CA PRO A 72 -6.26 -14.42 -28.52
C PRO A 72 -6.41 -13.82 -29.93
N GLN A 73 -5.32 -13.77 -30.70
CA GLN A 73 -5.24 -13.28 -32.07
C GLN A 73 -5.88 -14.18 -33.14
N SER A 74 -6.31 -15.40 -32.80
CA SER A 74 -6.64 -16.48 -33.76
C SER A 74 -8.15 -16.72 -33.98
N LEU A 75 -9.01 -15.80 -33.54
CA LEU A 75 -10.49 -15.89 -33.69
C LEU A 75 -10.96 -15.54 -35.11
N GLU A 76 -10.59 -16.39 -36.06
CA GLU A 76 -10.87 -16.23 -37.49
C GLU A 76 -12.04 -17.11 -37.95
N ALA A 77 -12.95 -16.53 -38.74
CA ALA A 77 -14.07 -17.22 -39.39
C ALA A 77 -14.41 -16.56 -40.73
N PRO A 78 -15.31 -17.11 -41.58
CA PRO A 78 -15.73 -16.46 -42.82
C PRO A 78 -16.18 -15.01 -42.60
N LYS A 79 -15.89 -14.11 -43.54
CA LYS A 79 -16.35 -12.71 -43.48
C LYS A 79 -17.82 -12.56 -43.92
N GLY A 80 -18.33 -11.32 -43.84
CA GLY A 80 -19.67 -10.98 -44.33
C GLY A 80 -20.76 -10.92 -43.26
N PHE A 81 -20.40 -10.92 -41.97
CA PHE A 81 -21.35 -10.65 -40.89
C PHE A 81 -22.06 -9.29 -41.11
N PRO A 82 -23.39 -9.18 -40.89
CA PRO A 82 -24.29 -10.21 -40.33
C PRO A 82 -24.91 -11.17 -41.37
N GLN A 83 -24.83 -10.91 -42.68
CA GLN A 83 -25.46 -11.76 -43.70
C GLN A 83 -24.75 -13.12 -43.85
N GLY A 84 -23.45 -13.17 -43.54
CA GLY A 84 -22.61 -14.36 -43.45
C GLY A 84 -21.90 -14.44 -42.11
N GLY A 85 -20.69 -15.02 -42.09
CA GLY A 85 -19.88 -15.19 -40.89
C GLY A 85 -20.35 -16.28 -39.91
N PRO A 86 -19.81 -16.30 -38.67
CA PRO A 86 -20.16 -17.30 -37.65
C PRO A 86 -21.66 -17.42 -37.41
N VAL A 87 -22.15 -18.64 -37.21
CA VAL A 87 -23.58 -18.88 -36.90
C VAL A 87 -23.96 -18.31 -35.54
N ASP A 88 -25.26 -18.08 -35.34
CA ASP A 88 -25.78 -17.63 -34.04
C ASP A 88 -25.39 -18.61 -32.93
N GLY A 89 -25.04 -18.06 -31.76
CA GLY A 89 -24.49 -18.83 -30.65
C GLY A 89 -23.02 -19.22 -30.79
N GLN A 90 -22.35 -18.90 -31.91
CA GLN A 90 -20.91 -19.13 -32.12
C GLN A 90 -20.17 -17.86 -32.57
N ILE A 91 -20.75 -16.69 -32.31
CA ILE A 91 -20.19 -15.40 -32.72
C ILE A 91 -18.91 -15.09 -31.94
N ALA A 92 -18.89 -15.33 -30.63
CA ALA A 92 -17.76 -14.97 -29.77
C ALA A 92 -16.55 -15.90 -29.96
N SER A 93 -16.79 -17.16 -30.31
CA SER A 93 -15.74 -18.15 -30.61
C SER A 93 -15.34 -18.21 -32.09
N ALA A 94 -15.93 -17.37 -32.95
CA ALA A 94 -15.70 -17.41 -34.39
C ALA A 94 -15.95 -18.80 -35.00
N GLY A 95 -17.12 -19.40 -34.71
CA GLY A 95 -17.51 -20.71 -35.26
C GLY A 95 -17.07 -21.92 -34.42
N GLY A 96 -16.98 -21.77 -33.10
CA GLY A 96 -16.64 -22.84 -32.18
C GLY A 96 -15.13 -23.07 -32.00
N LYS A 97 -14.27 -22.15 -32.46
CA LYS A 97 -12.82 -22.29 -32.25
C LYS A 97 -12.48 -22.38 -30.76
N PHE A 98 -11.38 -23.07 -30.47
CA PHE A 98 -10.88 -23.27 -29.10
C PHE A 98 -11.91 -23.89 -28.15
N GLY A 99 -12.80 -24.75 -28.69
CA GLY A 99 -13.81 -25.47 -27.92
C GLY A 99 -15.07 -24.66 -27.59
N GLY A 100 -15.30 -23.51 -28.23
CA GLY A 100 -16.54 -22.73 -28.06
C GLY A 100 -16.72 -22.10 -26.69
N ILE A 101 -15.67 -22.08 -25.85
CA ILE A 101 -15.77 -21.60 -24.46
C ILE A 101 -16.20 -20.13 -24.39
N LEU A 102 -15.79 -19.32 -25.38
CA LEU A 102 -16.13 -17.91 -25.47
C LEU A 102 -17.63 -17.67 -25.74
N ASP A 103 -18.38 -18.69 -26.17
CA ASP A 103 -19.82 -18.59 -26.44
C ASP A 103 -20.68 -18.74 -25.18
N GLN A 104 -20.09 -19.14 -24.05
CA GLN A 104 -20.78 -19.11 -22.76
C GLN A 104 -21.24 -17.67 -22.47
N GLN A 105 -22.54 -17.49 -22.20
CA GLN A 105 -23.12 -16.17 -22.02
C GLN A 105 -24.05 -16.16 -20.82
N THR A 106 -23.57 -15.55 -19.73
CA THR A 106 -24.37 -15.18 -18.56
C THR A 106 -23.98 -13.77 -18.13
N ALA A 107 -24.85 -13.10 -17.38
CA ALA A 107 -24.61 -11.75 -16.87
C ALA A 107 -23.29 -11.62 -16.08
N ASN A 108 -22.83 -12.73 -15.47
CA ASN A 108 -21.68 -12.74 -14.56
C ASN A 108 -20.47 -13.50 -15.11
N ARG A 109 -20.51 -14.03 -16.34
CA ARG A 109 -19.44 -14.89 -16.87
C ARG A 109 -18.14 -14.15 -17.19
N TRP A 110 -18.24 -12.91 -17.68
CA TRP A 110 -17.12 -12.17 -18.26
C TRP A 110 -16.86 -10.86 -17.53
N PHE A 111 -15.57 -10.51 -17.42
CA PHE A 111 -15.12 -9.20 -16.96
C PHE A 111 -15.63 -8.11 -17.91
N LYS A 112 -16.05 -6.96 -17.36
CA LYS A 112 -16.64 -5.86 -18.13
C LYS A 112 -15.74 -4.63 -18.06
N ASN A 113 -15.29 -4.17 -19.22
CA ASN A 113 -14.59 -2.89 -19.34
C ASN A 113 -15.58 -1.76 -19.03
N THR A 114 -15.25 -0.87 -18.10
CA THR A 114 -16.10 0.30 -17.85
C THR A 114 -15.80 1.39 -18.87
N ILE A 115 -16.80 1.80 -19.64
CA ILE A 115 -16.70 2.89 -20.62
C ILE A 115 -17.94 3.78 -20.54
N THR A 116 -17.83 5.02 -21.02
CA THR A 116 -18.98 5.92 -21.22
C THR A 116 -19.45 5.81 -22.67
N GLY A 117 -20.71 6.15 -22.96
CA GLY A 117 -21.14 6.41 -24.32
C GLY A 117 -20.50 7.67 -24.88
N GLY A 118 -20.71 7.91 -26.18
CA GLY A 118 -19.96 8.90 -26.95
C GLY A 118 -18.74 8.28 -27.64
N GLU A 119 -17.82 9.13 -28.09
CA GLU A 119 -16.63 8.70 -28.83
C GLU A 119 -15.67 7.88 -27.95
N ASN A 120 -15.42 6.63 -28.35
CA ASN A 120 -14.50 5.71 -27.70
C ASN A 120 -13.39 5.26 -28.67
N THR A 121 -12.18 5.05 -28.15
CA THR A 121 -11.05 4.55 -28.95
C THR A 121 -10.90 3.04 -28.79
N PHE A 122 -10.90 2.31 -29.90
CA PHE A 122 -10.64 0.88 -29.97
C PHE A 122 -9.27 0.63 -30.61
N THR A 123 -8.37 -0.03 -29.89
CA THR A 123 -7.02 -0.35 -30.32
C THR A 123 -6.89 -1.83 -30.65
N TRP A 124 -6.57 -2.12 -31.90
CA TRP A 124 -6.22 -3.46 -32.37
C TRP A 124 -4.72 -3.72 -32.21
N LYS A 125 -4.39 -4.99 -32.00
CA LYS A 125 -3.03 -5.52 -32.05
C LYS A 125 -2.95 -6.61 -33.10
N TYR A 126 -1.95 -6.53 -33.97
CA TYR A 126 -1.70 -7.51 -35.02
C TYR A 126 -0.38 -8.23 -34.74
N THR A 127 -0.42 -9.55 -34.60
CA THR A 127 0.79 -10.38 -34.53
C THR A 127 1.27 -10.78 -35.94
N ALA A 128 0.35 -10.79 -36.90
CA ALA A 128 0.63 -10.84 -38.33
C ALA A 128 -0.33 -9.87 -39.03
N PRO A 129 0.15 -8.73 -39.56
CA PRO A 129 -0.69 -7.80 -40.31
C PRO A 129 -0.99 -8.34 -41.70
N HIS A 130 -2.21 -8.14 -42.20
CA HIS A 130 -2.66 -8.57 -43.53
C HIS A 130 -3.39 -7.45 -44.27
N LEU A 131 -3.53 -7.63 -45.59
CA LEU A 131 -4.29 -6.72 -46.43
C LEU A 131 -5.71 -6.60 -45.87
N THR A 132 -6.12 -5.37 -45.57
CA THR A 132 -7.35 -5.13 -44.83
C THR A 132 -8.35 -4.37 -45.68
N SER A 133 -9.59 -4.83 -45.66
CA SER A 133 -10.69 -4.18 -46.37
C SER A 133 -11.41 -3.17 -45.49
N LYS A 134 -11.79 -3.55 -44.26
CA LYS A 134 -12.46 -2.68 -43.30
C LYS A 134 -12.47 -3.29 -41.89
N TRP A 135 -12.83 -2.44 -40.93
CA TRP A 135 -13.32 -2.86 -39.61
C TRP A 135 -14.76 -2.40 -39.43
N HIS A 136 -15.58 -3.22 -38.80
CA HIS A 136 -16.96 -2.86 -38.50
C HIS A 136 -17.33 -3.30 -37.08
N TYR A 137 -18.16 -2.47 -36.45
CA TYR A 137 -18.45 -2.52 -35.03
C TYR A 137 -19.97 -2.58 -34.82
N TYR A 138 -20.38 -3.42 -33.88
CA TYR A 138 -21.76 -3.57 -33.44
C TYR A 138 -21.83 -3.52 -31.93
N ILE A 139 -23.00 -3.18 -31.39
CA ILE A 139 -23.30 -3.32 -29.97
C ILE A 139 -24.63 -4.04 -29.79
N THR A 140 -24.76 -4.75 -28.67
CA THR A 140 -26.04 -5.31 -28.25
C THR A 140 -27.11 -4.22 -28.08
N LYS A 141 -28.33 -4.49 -28.56
CA LYS A 141 -29.53 -3.63 -28.50
C LYS A 141 -30.00 -3.40 -27.07
N LYS A 142 -30.84 -2.37 -26.87
CA LYS A 142 -31.59 -2.21 -25.63
C LYS A 142 -32.45 -3.44 -25.38
N GLY A 143 -32.46 -3.91 -24.13
CA GLY A 143 -33.25 -5.09 -23.74
C GLY A 143 -32.70 -6.44 -24.21
N TRP A 144 -31.46 -6.50 -24.73
CA TRP A 144 -30.80 -7.79 -24.99
C TRP A 144 -30.73 -8.63 -23.71
N ASN A 145 -30.74 -9.96 -23.85
CA ASN A 145 -30.72 -10.86 -22.69
C ASN A 145 -29.28 -11.34 -22.42
N PRO A 146 -28.62 -10.90 -21.34
CA PRO A 146 -27.23 -11.25 -21.06
C PRO A 146 -27.01 -12.71 -20.65
N ASN A 147 -28.09 -13.47 -20.46
CA ASN A 147 -28.09 -14.90 -20.10
C ASN A 147 -28.48 -15.82 -21.27
N LYS A 148 -28.52 -15.30 -22.50
CA LYS A 148 -28.71 -16.09 -23.72
C LYS A 148 -27.50 -15.96 -24.64
N ALA A 149 -27.24 -17.02 -25.40
CA ALA A 149 -26.16 -17.02 -26.39
C ALA A 149 -26.30 -15.85 -27.37
N LEU A 150 -25.18 -15.25 -27.77
CA LEU A 150 -25.16 -14.10 -28.66
C LEU A 150 -25.65 -14.47 -30.06
N THR A 151 -26.62 -13.72 -30.56
CA THR A 151 -27.21 -13.88 -31.90
C THR A 151 -27.16 -12.59 -32.69
N ARG A 152 -27.35 -12.67 -34.01
CA ARG A 152 -27.52 -11.48 -34.87
C ARG A 152 -28.67 -10.57 -34.40
N ALA A 153 -29.73 -11.13 -33.84
CA ALA A 153 -30.88 -10.36 -33.37
C ALA A 153 -30.50 -9.40 -32.24
N ASP A 154 -29.50 -9.76 -31.44
CA ASP A 154 -29.02 -8.97 -30.33
C ASP A 154 -28.23 -7.74 -30.78
N PHE A 155 -27.61 -7.72 -31.97
CA PHE A 155 -26.68 -6.68 -32.39
C PHE A 155 -27.28 -5.61 -33.31
N GLU A 156 -26.77 -4.38 -33.20
CA GLU A 156 -26.97 -3.27 -34.14
C GLU A 156 -25.64 -2.57 -34.45
N PRO A 157 -25.43 -2.04 -35.67
CA PRO A 157 -24.16 -1.43 -36.08
C PRO A 157 -23.92 -0.07 -35.39
N ILE A 158 -22.68 0.19 -34.99
CA ILE A 158 -22.25 1.46 -34.35
C ILE A 158 -21.11 2.17 -35.09
N GLY A 159 -20.46 1.52 -36.05
CA GLY A 159 -19.43 2.17 -36.85
C GLY A 159 -18.78 1.25 -37.87
N THR A 160 -18.20 1.85 -38.91
CA THR A 160 -17.36 1.16 -39.89
C THR A 160 -16.17 2.04 -40.24
N VAL A 161 -14.98 1.47 -40.22
CA VAL A 161 -13.73 2.10 -40.63
C VAL A 161 -13.29 1.41 -41.92
N GLN A 162 -13.38 2.14 -43.03
CA GLN A 162 -12.87 1.65 -44.31
C GLN A 162 -11.35 1.63 -44.30
N HIS A 163 -10.76 0.71 -45.06
CA HIS A 163 -9.32 0.62 -45.24
C HIS A 163 -8.95 0.63 -46.72
N ASP A 164 -7.72 1.03 -47.04
CA ASP A 164 -7.23 1.23 -48.41
C ASP A 164 -6.77 -0.08 -49.09
N GLY A 165 -6.98 -1.23 -48.46
CA GLY A 165 -6.49 -2.53 -48.95
C GLY A 165 -5.05 -2.85 -48.56
N SER A 166 -4.30 -1.92 -47.96
CA SER A 166 -2.93 -2.18 -47.49
C SER A 166 -2.90 -2.99 -46.18
N ALA A 167 -1.71 -3.30 -45.68
CA ALA A 167 -1.54 -4.05 -44.45
C ALA A 167 -2.04 -3.27 -43.21
N ALA A 168 -2.74 -3.95 -42.30
CA ALA A 168 -3.43 -3.37 -41.14
C ALA A 168 -2.57 -2.53 -40.16
N SER A 169 -1.24 -2.53 -40.29
CA SER A 169 -0.29 -1.93 -39.35
C SER A 169 -0.29 -0.40 -39.32
N ASN A 170 -0.91 0.27 -40.28
CA ASN A 170 -1.01 1.74 -40.39
C ASN A 170 -2.25 2.32 -39.65
N ASN A 171 -3.21 1.49 -39.23
CA ASN A 171 -4.47 1.94 -38.62
C ASN A 171 -4.82 1.07 -37.40
N LEU A 172 -4.04 1.22 -36.34
CA LEU A 172 -4.19 0.42 -35.11
C LEU A 172 -5.35 0.89 -34.24
N THR A 173 -5.81 2.14 -34.37
CA THR A 173 -6.79 2.76 -33.47
C THR A 173 -7.98 3.32 -34.22
N HIS A 174 -9.19 3.05 -33.73
CA HIS A 174 -10.44 3.48 -34.34
C HIS A 174 -11.29 4.24 -33.34
N LYS A 175 -11.77 5.42 -33.73
CA LYS A 175 -12.77 6.20 -32.97
C LYS A 175 -14.16 5.75 -33.37
N ILE A 176 -14.91 5.20 -32.43
CA ILE A 176 -16.27 4.68 -32.64
C ILE A 176 -17.21 5.31 -31.62
N ASN A 177 -18.33 5.86 -32.09
CA ASN A 177 -19.33 6.47 -31.21
C ASN A 177 -20.23 5.38 -30.62
N VAL A 178 -20.08 5.13 -29.32
CA VAL A 178 -20.89 4.16 -28.56
C VAL A 178 -22.20 4.84 -28.14
N PRO A 179 -23.37 4.19 -28.27
CA PRO A 179 -24.65 4.80 -27.93
C PRO A 179 -24.70 5.33 -26.50
N THR A 180 -25.25 6.53 -26.33
CA THR A 180 -25.48 7.19 -25.03
C THR A 180 -26.85 6.87 -24.44
N ASP A 181 -27.66 6.09 -25.14
CA ASP A 181 -29.08 5.90 -24.87
C ASP A 181 -29.40 4.66 -24.01
N ARG A 182 -28.36 4.01 -23.47
CA ARG A 182 -28.44 2.80 -22.65
C ARG A 182 -27.26 2.72 -21.69
N SER A 183 -27.46 2.10 -20.53
CA SER A 183 -26.44 1.91 -19.50
C SER A 183 -26.38 0.45 -19.05
N GLY A 184 -25.31 0.05 -18.35
CA GLY A 184 -25.13 -1.29 -17.82
C GLY A 184 -24.42 -2.25 -18.78
N TYR A 185 -24.61 -3.55 -18.60
CA TYR A 185 -23.87 -4.58 -19.34
C TYR A 185 -24.31 -4.66 -20.81
N HIS A 186 -23.35 -4.49 -21.71
CA HIS A 186 -23.49 -4.69 -23.14
C HIS A 186 -22.28 -5.43 -23.71
N VAL A 187 -22.43 -5.99 -24.91
CA VAL A 187 -21.33 -6.60 -25.67
C VAL A 187 -21.13 -5.81 -26.96
N ILE A 188 -19.90 -5.41 -27.22
CA ILE A 188 -19.47 -4.82 -28.49
C ILE A 188 -18.81 -5.91 -29.31
N LEU A 189 -19.21 -6.06 -30.57
CA LEU A 189 -18.57 -6.95 -31.54
C LEU A 189 -17.72 -6.10 -32.48
N ALA A 190 -16.42 -6.35 -32.50
CA ALA A 190 -15.46 -5.76 -33.43
C ALA A 190 -15.04 -6.83 -34.45
N VAL A 191 -15.21 -6.51 -35.73
CA VAL A 191 -14.90 -7.42 -36.84
C VAL A 191 -13.86 -6.79 -37.74
N TRP A 192 -12.80 -7.53 -38.05
CA TRP A 192 -11.74 -7.14 -38.99
C TRP A 192 -11.84 -8.00 -40.27
N ASP A 193 -12.22 -7.39 -41.39
CA ASP A 193 -12.36 -8.09 -42.67
C ASP A 193 -11.04 -8.06 -43.46
N VAL A 194 -10.46 -9.24 -43.70
CA VAL A 194 -9.24 -9.39 -44.49
C VAL A 194 -9.58 -9.29 -45.99
N ALA A 195 -8.78 -8.51 -46.72
CA ALA A 195 -9.05 -8.16 -48.11
C ALA A 195 -8.80 -9.33 -49.07
N ASP A 196 -7.70 -10.04 -48.88
CA ASP A 196 -7.17 -11.08 -49.77
C ASP A 196 -7.58 -12.51 -49.39
N THR A 197 -8.37 -12.69 -48.32
CA THR A 197 -8.94 -13.98 -47.91
C THR A 197 -10.46 -13.93 -47.80
N ALA A 198 -11.12 -15.09 -47.67
CA ALA A 198 -12.56 -15.17 -47.41
C ALA A 198 -12.92 -14.93 -45.93
N ASN A 199 -11.95 -14.62 -45.07
CA ASN A 199 -12.11 -14.63 -43.61
C ASN A 199 -12.09 -13.23 -42.98
N ALA A 200 -12.52 -13.19 -41.72
CA ALA A 200 -12.50 -12.05 -40.83
C ALA A 200 -12.19 -12.50 -39.40
N PHE A 201 -11.72 -11.56 -38.56
CA PHE A 201 -11.45 -11.79 -37.14
C PHE A 201 -12.56 -11.20 -36.29
N TYR A 202 -13.08 -12.01 -35.37
CA TYR A 202 -14.25 -11.66 -34.54
C TYR A 202 -13.82 -11.51 -33.08
N ASN A 203 -13.96 -10.30 -32.55
CA ASN A 203 -13.59 -9.97 -31.18
C ASN A 203 -14.80 -9.37 -30.45
N VAL A 204 -15.34 -10.09 -29.47
CA VAL A 204 -16.35 -9.53 -28.57
C VAL A 204 -15.68 -8.84 -27.38
N ILE A 205 -16.27 -7.73 -26.93
CA ILE A 205 -15.78 -6.90 -25.84
C ILE A 205 -16.94 -6.70 -24.88
N ASP A 206 -16.79 -7.22 -23.67
CA ASP A 206 -17.75 -7.05 -22.60
C ASP A 206 -17.55 -5.66 -21.98
N VAL A 207 -18.62 -4.85 -21.95
CA VAL A 207 -18.58 -3.47 -21.45
C VAL A 207 -19.66 -3.21 -20.41
N ASN A 208 -19.34 -2.40 -19.42
CA ASN A 208 -20.29 -1.77 -18.52
C ASN A 208 -20.42 -0.29 -18.93
N LEU A 209 -21.52 0.06 -19.59
CA LEU A 209 -21.77 1.42 -20.07
C LEU A 209 -22.28 2.31 -18.94
N ILE A 210 -21.62 3.45 -18.73
CA ILE A 210 -22.05 4.48 -17.79
C ILE A 210 -22.46 5.71 -18.60
N ASN A 211 -23.77 5.85 -18.87
CA ASN A 211 -24.34 6.98 -19.61
C ASN A 211 -25.24 7.88 -18.76
N ASP A 212 -25.83 7.34 -17.70
CA ASP A 212 -26.75 8.07 -16.82
C ASP A 212 -26.18 8.25 -15.42
N VAL A 213 -25.26 9.21 -15.26
CA VAL A 213 -25.14 9.91 -13.98
C VAL A 213 -25.82 11.25 -14.20
N LYS A 214 -27.11 11.37 -13.88
CA LYS A 214 -27.66 12.71 -13.64
C LYS A 214 -26.79 13.30 -12.53
N PRO A 215 -26.15 14.47 -12.74
CA PRO A 215 -25.41 15.11 -11.66
C PRO A 215 -26.39 15.28 -10.50
N ASP A 216 -26.01 14.79 -9.34
CA ASP A 216 -26.76 15.05 -8.13
C ASP A 216 -26.59 16.53 -7.79
N ILE A 217 -27.72 17.24 -7.76
CA ILE A 217 -27.82 18.67 -7.51
C ILE A 217 -28.67 18.96 -6.27
N GLU A 218 -29.17 17.93 -5.60
CA GLU A 218 -29.97 18.08 -4.40
C GLU A 218 -29.03 18.18 -3.21
N ALA A 219 -29.25 19.17 -2.35
CA ALA A 219 -28.45 19.31 -1.14
C ALA A 219 -29.03 18.45 -0.01
N PRO A 220 -28.18 17.93 0.89
CA PRO A 220 -28.64 17.24 2.09
C PRO A 220 -29.61 18.06 2.94
N SER A 221 -30.44 17.38 3.73
CA SER A 221 -31.29 18.02 4.74
C SER A 221 -30.46 18.80 5.76
N ILE A 222 -31.03 19.87 6.31
CA ILE A 222 -30.39 20.68 7.36
C ILE A 222 -30.13 19.81 8.59
N PRO A 223 -28.89 19.77 9.13
CA PRO A 223 -28.62 19.12 10.41
C PRO A 223 -29.49 19.71 11.52
N ASN A 224 -30.12 18.85 12.32
CA ASN A 224 -30.99 19.25 13.43
C ASN A 224 -30.55 18.57 14.74
N GLY A 225 -31.07 19.04 15.88
CA GLY A 225 -30.74 18.48 17.19
C GLY A 225 -29.29 18.74 17.64
N LEU A 226 -28.67 19.82 17.16
CA LEU A 226 -27.33 20.23 17.60
C LEU A 226 -27.36 20.54 19.10
N GLN A 227 -26.56 19.80 19.87
CA GLN A 227 -26.47 19.90 21.33
C GLN A 227 -25.07 19.55 21.83
N THR A 228 -24.74 19.94 23.06
CA THR A 228 -23.51 19.52 23.73
C THR A 228 -23.72 18.22 24.51
N GLN A 229 -22.69 17.38 24.55
CA GLN A 229 -22.62 16.22 25.47
C GLN A 229 -21.75 16.54 26.69
N LYS A 230 -20.63 17.25 26.47
CA LYS A 230 -19.67 17.62 27.51
C LYS A 230 -19.07 18.99 27.21
N VAL A 231 -18.89 19.78 28.26
CA VAL A 231 -18.22 21.09 28.21
C VAL A 231 -17.17 21.13 29.31
N THR A 232 -15.96 21.53 28.95
CA THR A 232 -14.84 21.72 29.89
C THR A 232 -14.33 23.16 29.79
N ALA A 233 -13.22 23.46 30.47
CA ALA A 233 -12.58 24.77 30.38
C ALA A 233 -11.97 25.02 28.99
N ASN A 234 -11.60 23.96 28.26
CA ASN A 234 -10.85 24.07 27.00
C ASN A 234 -11.41 23.21 25.87
N SER A 235 -12.59 22.61 26.04
CA SER A 235 -13.25 21.82 25.01
C SER A 235 -14.78 21.85 25.09
N VAL A 236 -15.40 21.66 23.93
CA VAL A 236 -16.84 21.45 23.76
C VAL A 236 -17.06 20.23 22.87
N GLU A 237 -17.85 19.28 23.35
CA GLU A 237 -18.25 18.09 22.61
C GLU A 237 -19.68 18.26 22.08
N LEU A 238 -19.82 18.23 20.76
CA LEU A 238 -21.04 18.46 20.00
C LEU A 238 -21.59 17.15 19.43
N THR A 239 -22.91 17.03 19.42
CA THR A 239 -23.64 15.97 18.71
C THR A 239 -24.85 16.55 17.99
N TRP A 240 -25.26 15.92 16.90
CA TRP A 240 -26.47 16.26 16.15
C TRP A 240 -27.12 15.01 15.54
N ASN A 241 -28.31 15.16 14.97
CA ASN A 241 -28.98 14.09 14.24
C ASN A 241 -28.45 14.00 12.80
N ALA A 242 -28.38 12.79 12.26
CA ALA A 242 -27.93 12.59 10.89
C ALA A 242 -28.90 13.24 9.88
N SER A 243 -28.33 13.97 8.92
CA SER A 243 -29.03 14.45 7.75
C SER A 243 -29.32 13.32 6.76
N THR A 244 -30.33 13.51 5.92
CA THR A 244 -30.68 12.62 4.81
C THR A 244 -30.45 13.31 3.48
N ASP A 245 -30.21 12.51 2.45
CA ASP A 245 -29.98 12.97 1.08
C ASP A 245 -30.48 11.89 0.08
N ASN A 246 -30.73 12.27 -1.17
CA ASN A 246 -31.25 11.37 -2.20
C ASN A 246 -30.22 10.32 -2.67
N VAL A 247 -28.92 10.61 -2.57
CA VAL A 247 -27.80 9.70 -2.89
C VAL A 247 -27.04 9.32 -1.61
N GLY A 248 -26.73 10.30 -0.77
CA GLY A 248 -26.12 10.07 0.53
C GLY A 248 -25.26 11.22 1.04
N VAL A 249 -25.28 11.41 2.36
CA VAL A 249 -24.46 12.41 3.03
C VAL A 249 -23.01 11.92 3.15
N LYS A 250 -22.06 12.73 2.69
CA LYS A 250 -20.62 12.48 2.77
C LYS A 250 -20.03 12.93 4.10
N GLY A 251 -20.55 14.00 4.70
CA GLY A 251 -20.07 14.50 5.98
C GLY A 251 -20.74 15.80 6.42
N TYR A 252 -20.14 16.45 7.41
CA TYR A 252 -20.65 17.66 8.05
C TYR A 252 -19.54 18.69 8.23
N GLN A 253 -19.81 19.93 7.89
CA GLN A 253 -18.94 21.08 8.12
C GLN A 253 -19.33 21.76 9.44
N ILE A 254 -18.37 21.93 10.34
CA ILE A 254 -18.59 22.55 11.65
C ILE A 254 -18.10 24.00 11.60
N PHE A 255 -18.92 24.91 12.09
CA PHE A 255 -18.61 26.32 12.18
C PHE A 255 -18.59 26.76 13.64
N ARG A 256 -17.61 27.57 14.01
CA ARG A 256 -17.50 28.25 15.31
C ARG A 256 -17.41 29.74 15.08
N ASN A 257 -18.31 30.50 15.69
CA ASN A 257 -18.41 31.96 15.56
C ASN A 257 -18.49 32.42 14.08
N GLY A 258 -19.12 31.60 13.23
CA GLY A 258 -19.28 31.86 11.79
C GLY A 258 -18.12 31.38 10.91
N GLU A 259 -17.00 30.92 11.47
CA GLU A 259 -15.87 30.38 10.71
C GLU A 259 -15.89 28.86 10.68
N MET A 260 -15.64 28.25 9.51
CA MET A 260 -15.53 26.80 9.40
C MET A 260 -14.25 26.33 10.09
N ILE A 261 -14.37 25.42 11.05
CA ILE A 261 -13.25 24.90 11.83
C ILE A 261 -12.86 23.47 11.47
N ASP A 262 -13.81 22.65 10.97
CA ASP A 262 -13.52 21.27 10.56
C ASP A 262 -14.61 20.68 9.64
N THR A 263 -14.32 19.52 9.05
CA THR A 263 -15.29 18.65 8.36
C THR A 263 -15.16 17.21 8.86
N VAL A 264 -16.25 16.63 9.34
CA VAL A 264 -16.28 15.25 9.89
C VAL A 264 -17.24 14.35 9.13
N LEU A 265 -17.03 13.04 9.19
CA LEU A 265 -17.91 12.06 8.53
C LEU A 265 -19.13 11.67 9.39
N GLY A 266 -19.02 11.77 10.71
CA GLY A 266 -20.06 11.37 11.66
C GLY A 266 -20.90 12.53 12.20
N THR A 267 -21.74 12.25 13.18
CA THR A 267 -22.62 13.25 13.81
C THR A 267 -22.11 13.72 15.18
N HIS A 268 -20.79 13.75 15.33
CA HIS A 268 -20.08 14.04 16.57
C HIS A 268 -18.80 14.80 16.26
N PHE A 269 -18.48 15.79 17.10
CA PHE A 269 -17.25 16.56 17.00
C PHE A 269 -16.81 17.07 18.38
N ILE A 270 -15.50 17.08 18.64
CA ILE A 270 -14.93 17.66 19.85
C ILE A 270 -14.04 18.83 19.45
N ASP A 271 -14.50 20.03 19.76
CA ASP A 271 -13.69 21.24 19.66
C ASP A 271 -12.77 21.34 20.87
N LYS A 272 -11.47 21.55 20.65
CA LYS A 272 -10.43 21.56 21.69
C LYS A 272 -9.64 22.87 21.63
N LYS A 273 -8.82 23.12 22.66
CA LYS A 273 -7.97 24.32 22.79
C LYS A 273 -8.79 25.62 22.86
N LEU A 274 -9.99 25.54 23.43
CA LEU A 274 -10.83 26.69 23.73
C LEU A 274 -10.29 27.46 24.94
N GLN A 275 -10.68 28.72 25.05
CA GLN A 275 -10.38 29.53 26.21
C GLN A 275 -11.40 29.25 27.33
N PRO A 276 -10.97 29.18 28.59
CA PRO A 276 -11.88 29.07 29.74
C PRO A 276 -12.86 30.23 29.83
N SER A 277 -14.04 29.99 30.42
CA SER A 277 -15.08 31.00 30.66
C SER A 277 -15.50 31.84 29.44
N THR A 278 -15.34 31.29 28.23
CA THR A 278 -15.56 31.99 26.97
C THR A 278 -16.79 31.42 26.26
N GLU A 279 -17.61 32.31 25.70
CA GLU A 279 -18.81 31.93 24.95
C GLU A 279 -18.46 31.70 23.47
N TYR A 280 -18.97 30.61 22.91
CA TYR A 280 -18.81 30.20 21.52
C TYR A 280 -20.19 29.87 20.92
N SER A 281 -20.37 30.20 19.63
CA SER A 281 -21.55 29.85 18.85
C SER A 281 -21.20 28.80 17.81
N TYR A 282 -21.96 27.71 17.74
CA TYR A 282 -21.74 26.60 16.82
C TYR A 282 -22.90 26.41 15.84
N THR A 283 -22.58 26.19 14.57
CA THR A 283 -23.52 25.73 13.53
C THR A 283 -22.91 24.58 12.72
N VAL A 284 -23.76 23.77 12.10
CA VAL A 284 -23.34 22.62 11.28
C VAL A 284 -24.07 22.64 9.94
N LYS A 285 -23.35 22.34 8.84
CA LYS A 285 -23.91 22.04 7.51
C LYS A 285 -23.61 20.59 7.15
N ALA A 286 -24.48 19.95 6.37
CA ALA A 286 -24.22 18.66 5.75
C ALA A 286 -23.72 18.84 4.30
N ILE A 287 -22.87 17.94 3.83
CA ILE A 287 -22.34 17.89 2.47
C ILE A 287 -22.47 16.47 1.91
N ASP A 288 -22.83 16.33 0.63
CA ASP A 288 -22.94 15.04 -0.07
C ASP A 288 -21.67 14.69 -0.87
N ALA A 289 -21.73 13.58 -1.62
CA ALA A 289 -20.65 13.12 -2.48
C ALA A 289 -20.43 13.99 -3.74
N ALA A 290 -21.48 14.66 -4.21
CA ALA A 290 -21.46 15.53 -5.38
C ALA A 290 -20.97 16.97 -5.06
N GLY A 291 -20.91 17.32 -3.77
CA GLY A 291 -20.48 18.62 -3.27
C GLY A 291 -21.61 19.59 -2.97
N ASN A 292 -22.88 19.18 -2.97
CA ASN A 292 -23.98 20.06 -2.57
C ASN A 292 -23.98 20.21 -1.03
N VAL A 293 -24.31 21.41 -0.55
CA VAL A 293 -24.22 21.78 0.85
C VAL A 293 -25.57 22.26 1.37
N SER A 294 -25.97 21.77 2.54
CA SER A 294 -27.21 22.18 3.20
C SER A 294 -27.16 23.64 3.69
N LYS A 295 -28.32 24.17 4.11
CA LYS A 295 -28.35 25.35 4.98
C LYS A 295 -27.75 25.02 6.36
N GLU A 296 -27.39 26.06 7.12
CA GLU A 296 -26.90 25.91 8.50
C GLU A 296 -27.99 25.41 9.43
N SER A 297 -27.59 24.60 10.41
CA SER A 297 -28.41 24.29 11.58
C SER A 297 -28.80 25.54 12.36
N ALA A 298 -29.74 25.41 13.30
CA ALA A 298 -29.90 26.41 14.34
C ALA A 298 -28.57 26.58 15.12
N ALA A 299 -28.26 27.82 15.50
CA ALA A 299 -27.06 28.13 16.26
C ALA A 299 -27.18 27.63 17.71
N LEU A 300 -26.11 27.02 18.20
CA LEU A 300 -25.97 26.58 19.59
C LEU A 300 -24.90 27.42 20.28
N THR A 301 -25.30 28.20 21.29
CA THR A 301 -24.38 28.99 22.11
C THR A 301 -23.96 28.19 23.35
N VAL A 302 -22.65 28.11 23.60
CA VAL A 302 -22.06 27.33 24.69
C VAL A 302 -20.97 28.16 25.36
N LYS A 303 -20.93 28.18 26.69
CA LYS A 303 -19.86 28.81 27.47
C LYS A 303 -18.98 27.74 28.11
N THR A 304 -17.67 27.78 27.86
CA THR A 304 -16.70 26.89 28.52
C THR A 304 -16.66 27.13 30.03
N THR A 305 -16.28 26.11 30.79
CA THR A 305 -16.18 26.22 32.25
C THR A 305 -14.97 27.06 32.66
N VAL A 306 -14.88 27.41 33.95
CA VAL A 306 -13.65 27.95 34.53
C VAL A 306 -12.56 26.88 34.51
N GLU A 307 -11.31 27.30 34.33
CA GLU A 307 -10.14 26.44 34.54
C GLU A 307 -9.88 26.33 36.04
N THR A 308 -9.90 25.11 36.56
CA THR A 308 -9.53 24.83 37.95
C THR A 308 -8.07 24.41 37.96
N PRO A 309 -7.19 25.09 38.73
CA PRO A 309 -5.83 24.62 38.94
C PRO A 309 -5.84 23.20 39.49
N ASP A 310 -4.90 22.37 39.04
CA ASP A 310 -4.68 21.06 39.63
C ASP A 310 -4.02 21.23 41.00
N THR A 311 -4.62 20.63 42.01
CA THR A 311 -4.17 20.70 43.41
C THR A 311 -3.90 19.34 44.01
N GLU A 312 -4.07 18.27 43.22
CA GLU A 312 -3.78 16.92 43.67
C GLU A 312 -2.29 16.65 43.45
N ALA A 313 -1.60 16.15 44.48
CA ALA A 313 -0.19 15.81 44.35
C ALA A 313 -0.03 14.36 43.88
N PRO A 314 1.09 14.03 43.20
CA PRO A 314 1.39 12.65 42.84
C PRO A 314 1.43 11.73 44.06
N THR A 315 1.19 10.44 43.80
CA THR A 315 1.40 9.39 44.80
C THR A 315 2.85 9.34 45.27
N GLN A 316 3.06 8.91 46.52
CA GLN A 316 4.40 8.75 47.11
C GLN A 316 5.24 7.74 46.30
N PRO A 317 6.49 8.06 45.89
CA PRO A 317 7.38 7.08 45.27
C PRO A 317 7.68 5.89 46.19
N LYS A 318 7.58 4.67 45.67
CA LYS A 318 7.76 3.42 46.43
C LYS A 318 8.94 2.60 45.91
N GLY A 319 9.46 1.72 46.77
CA GLY A 319 10.49 0.76 46.39
C GLY A 319 11.82 1.39 46.02
N LEU A 320 12.22 2.47 46.69
CA LEU A 320 13.55 3.07 46.53
C LEU A 320 14.63 2.06 46.97
N HIS A 321 15.51 1.68 46.07
CA HIS A 321 16.60 0.73 46.29
C HIS A 321 17.84 1.08 45.46
N SER A 322 18.92 0.33 45.62
CA SER A 322 20.12 0.47 44.80
C SER A 322 20.28 -0.67 43.80
N MET A 323 20.65 -0.34 42.56
CA MET A 323 21.04 -1.29 41.51
C MET A 323 22.53 -1.58 41.48
N GLY A 324 23.34 -0.77 42.17
CA GLY A 324 24.79 -0.92 42.22
C GLY A 324 25.44 0.08 43.16
N THR A 325 26.47 -0.38 43.89
CA THR A 325 27.22 0.45 44.83
C THR A 325 28.72 0.24 44.64
N THR A 326 29.47 1.33 44.56
CA THR A 326 30.94 1.35 44.50
C THR A 326 31.50 2.04 45.75
N ALA A 327 32.81 2.28 45.78
CA ALA A 327 33.43 3.09 46.83
C ALA A 327 33.07 4.59 46.70
N SER A 328 32.57 5.05 45.55
CA SER A 328 32.32 6.48 45.30
C SER A 328 31.01 6.78 44.56
N SER A 329 30.11 5.79 44.42
CA SER A 329 28.82 5.97 43.75
C SER A 329 27.75 5.00 44.24
N VAL A 330 26.50 5.44 44.13
CA VAL A 330 25.28 4.64 44.36
C VAL A 330 24.33 4.87 43.19
N ASP A 331 23.90 3.78 42.54
CA ASP A 331 22.86 3.80 41.51
C ASP A 331 21.51 3.52 42.16
N LEU A 332 20.61 4.50 42.15
CA LEU A 332 19.28 4.46 42.78
C LEU A 332 18.19 4.15 41.76
N MET A 333 17.20 3.36 42.16
CA MET A 333 16.02 3.07 41.36
C MET A 333 14.77 2.97 42.25
N TRP A 334 13.62 3.37 41.73
CA TRP A 334 12.32 3.32 42.41
C TRP A 334 11.18 2.99 41.43
N SER A 335 9.98 2.79 41.97
CA SER A 335 8.77 2.56 41.18
C SER A 335 8.15 3.90 40.73
N PRO A 336 7.56 3.97 39.52
CA PRO A 336 6.81 5.15 39.09
C PRO A 336 5.69 5.52 40.07
N SER A 337 5.41 6.82 40.16
CA SER A 337 4.25 7.40 40.85
C SER A 337 3.15 7.71 39.84
N ASP A 338 1.91 7.59 40.29
CA ASP A 338 0.70 7.97 39.56
C ASP A 338 0.19 9.36 39.99
N ASP A 339 -0.48 10.06 39.08
CA ASP A 339 -1.09 11.37 39.27
C ASP A 339 -2.33 11.52 38.34
N ASN A 340 -3.25 12.42 38.66
CA ASN A 340 -4.51 12.62 37.91
C ASN A 340 -4.29 13.28 36.53
N ILE A 341 -3.22 14.06 36.35
CA ILE A 341 -2.83 14.70 35.08
C ILE A 341 -1.51 14.11 34.57
N GLY A 342 -0.52 13.94 35.45
CA GLY A 342 0.74 13.27 35.15
C GLY A 342 1.92 13.77 35.98
N VAL A 343 2.84 12.86 36.28
CA VAL A 343 4.11 13.17 36.95
C VAL A 343 5.09 13.78 35.95
N ASP A 344 5.62 14.96 36.27
CA ASP A 344 6.61 15.69 35.45
C ASP A 344 8.03 15.18 35.71
N HIS A 345 8.44 15.13 36.99
CA HIS A 345 9.77 14.68 37.39
C HIS A 345 9.84 14.16 38.83
N TYR A 346 11.01 13.65 39.21
CA TYR A 346 11.35 13.22 40.55
C TYR A 346 12.49 14.07 41.12
N ASP A 347 12.34 14.51 42.35
CA ASP A 347 13.37 15.19 43.12
C ASP A 347 14.05 14.25 44.09
N ILE A 348 15.38 14.14 43.96
CA ILE A 348 16.23 13.25 44.76
C ILE A 348 16.89 14.06 45.85
N TYR A 349 16.73 13.61 47.10
CA TYR A 349 17.34 14.23 48.26
C TYR A 349 18.32 13.26 48.92
N ARG A 350 19.42 13.81 49.44
CA ARG A 350 20.41 13.09 50.23
C ARG A 350 20.67 13.81 51.54
N GLU A 351 20.80 13.05 52.62
CA GLU A 351 21.14 13.60 53.93
C GLU A 351 22.56 14.20 53.89
N THR A 352 22.67 15.47 54.26
CA THR A 352 23.93 16.21 54.41
C THR A 352 23.82 17.05 55.67
N GLU A 353 24.74 16.88 56.62
CA GLU A 353 24.75 17.62 57.91
C GLU A 353 23.44 17.43 58.70
N GLY A 354 22.83 16.25 58.64
CA GLY A 354 21.60 15.92 59.38
C GLY A 354 20.30 16.44 58.74
N ALA A 355 20.35 17.04 57.54
CA ALA A 355 19.18 17.48 56.81
C ALA A 355 19.13 16.87 55.40
N MET A 356 17.93 16.53 54.92
CA MET A 356 17.72 16.11 53.53
C MET A 356 17.84 17.33 52.61
N LYS A 357 18.86 17.34 51.74
CA LYS A 357 19.07 18.39 50.74
C LYS A 357 18.82 17.81 49.34
N LYS A 358 18.09 18.53 48.48
CA LYS A 358 17.88 18.14 47.08
C LYS A 358 19.23 18.13 46.38
N ILE A 359 19.59 17.01 45.76
CA ILE A 359 20.86 16.85 45.03
C ILE A 359 20.65 16.76 43.53
N ALA A 360 19.46 16.37 43.07
CA ALA A 360 19.15 16.24 41.65
C ALA A 360 17.64 16.21 41.39
N THR A 361 17.32 16.36 40.10
CA THR A 361 16.01 16.06 39.51
C THR A 361 16.20 15.00 38.42
N SER A 362 15.26 14.07 38.29
CA SER A 362 15.27 13.03 37.26
C SER A 362 13.91 12.93 36.59
N ASN A 363 13.89 12.82 35.26
CA ASN A 363 12.67 12.57 34.48
C ASN A 363 12.40 11.07 34.30
N THR A 364 13.20 10.22 34.93
CA THR A 364 13.04 8.77 34.96
C THR A 364 13.03 8.27 36.39
N THR A 365 12.76 6.98 36.60
CA THR A 365 12.70 6.37 37.93
C THR A 365 14.06 5.86 38.43
N SER A 366 15.15 6.54 38.04
CA SER A 366 16.52 6.17 38.38
C SER A 366 17.43 7.38 38.50
N TYR A 367 18.48 7.28 39.32
CA TYR A 367 19.52 8.31 39.46
C TYR A 367 20.85 7.74 39.96
N LEU A 368 21.95 8.09 39.29
CA LEU A 368 23.31 7.70 39.71
C LEU A 368 23.98 8.83 40.48
N ASP A 369 24.11 8.67 41.79
CA ASP A 369 24.83 9.58 42.67
C ASP A 369 26.34 9.24 42.64
N LYS A 370 27.19 10.24 42.42
CA LYS A 370 28.65 10.10 42.20
C LYS A 370 29.43 10.97 43.18
N ASN A 371 30.74 10.72 43.25
CA ASN A 371 31.70 11.46 44.08
C ASN A 371 31.40 11.32 45.59
N LEU A 372 30.94 10.13 45.98
CA LEU A 372 30.74 9.77 47.38
C LEU A 372 32.06 9.38 48.04
N LEU A 373 32.11 9.50 49.36
CA LEU A 373 33.21 9.00 50.17
C LEU A 373 33.06 7.50 50.37
N ALA A 374 34.18 6.79 50.45
CA ALA A 374 34.19 5.35 50.70
C ALA A 374 33.81 5.02 52.14
N ASN A 375 33.26 3.82 52.35
CA ASN A 375 32.83 3.32 53.66
C ASN A 375 31.96 4.32 54.45
N THR A 376 31.10 5.06 53.75
CA THR A 376 30.30 6.15 54.31
C THR A 376 28.81 5.86 54.08
N THR A 377 28.02 6.02 55.13
CA THR A 377 26.56 5.79 55.08
C THR A 377 25.85 7.03 54.57
N TYR A 378 25.01 6.85 53.56
CA TYR A 378 24.16 7.85 52.97
C TYR A 378 22.69 7.46 53.14
N LYS A 379 21.84 8.47 53.28
CA LYS A 379 20.38 8.31 53.32
C LYS A 379 19.75 9.10 52.18
N TYR A 380 18.79 8.49 51.51
CA TYR A 380 18.10 9.05 50.35
C TYR A 380 16.60 9.03 50.53
N VAL A 381 15.93 10.05 50.01
CA VAL A 381 14.48 10.08 49.77
C VAL A 381 14.20 10.68 48.40
N VAL A 382 13.07 10.31 47.82
CA VAL A 382 12.61 10.82 46.52
C VAL A 382 11.20 11.37 46.65
N LYS A 383 10.91 12.48 45.98
CA LYS A 383 9.56 13.01 45.76
C LYS A 383 9.22 12.98 44.27
N ALA A 384 8.01 12.62 43.91
CA ALA A 384 7.41 12.94 42.62
C ALA A 384 6.80 14.35 42.64
N VAL A 385 6.87 15.05 41.51
CA VAL A 385 6.29 16.38 41.25
C VAL A 385 5.48 16.31 39.96
N ASP A 386 4.25 16.83 39.98
CA ASP A 386 3.39 16.89 38.78
C ASP A 386 3.70 18.11 37.90
N VAL A 387 2.93 18.25 36.81
CA VAL A 387 3.02 19.38 35.89
C VAL A 387 2.52 20.72 36.47
N ALA A 388 1.71 20.68 37.52
CA ALA A 388 1.19 21.85 38.23
C ALA A 388 2.12 22.32 39.36
N GLY A 389 3.15 21.54 39.69
CA GLY A 389 4.11 21.78 40.76
C GLY A 389 3.70 21.23 42.12
N ASN A 390 2.66 20.37 42.21
CA ASN A 390 2.31 19.73 43.46
C ASN A 390 3.33 18.61 43.78
N GLU A 391 3.81 18.61 45.02
CA GLU A 391 4.80 17.63 45.48
C GLU A 391 4.15 16.50 46.27
N SER A 392 4.49 15.27 45.92
CA SER A 392 4.16 14.09 46.73
C SER A 392 4.80 14.12 48.13
N VAL A 393 4.27 13.27 49.01
CA VAL A 393 4.98 12.89 50.24
C VAL A 393 6.31 12.22 49.88
N GLN A 394 7.37 12.48 50.65
CA GLN A 394 8.68 11.83 50.45
C GLN A 394 8.56 10.31 50.53
N SER A 395 9.32 9.56 49.71
CA SER A 395 9.49 8.13 49.86
C SER A 395 9.98 7.74 51.26
N ASP A 396 9.89 6.45 51.59
CA ASP A 396 10.62 5.91 52.74
C ASP A 396 12.13 6.18 52.60
N ILE A 397 12.80 6.39 53.74
CA ILE A 397 14.24 6.66 53.77
C ILE A 397 15.00 5.40 53.38
N PHE A 398 15.76 5.47 52.29
CA PHE A 398 16.68 4.44 51.87
C PHE A 398 18.08 4.72 52.42
N THR A 399 18.62 3.80 53.22
CA THR A 399 19.96 3.92 53.83
C THR A 399 20.92 2.93 53.20
N ILE A 400 22.10 3.39 52.78
CA ILE A 400 23.12 2.55 52.16
C ILE A 400 24.53 3.03 52.50
N THR A 401 25.47 2.10 52.66
CA THR A 401 26.89 2.41 52.90
C THR A 401 27.70 2.10 51.64
N THR A 402 28.50 3.06 51.17
CA THR A 402 29.44 2.84 50.06
C THR A 402 30.47 1.78 50.42
N LYS A 403 31.01 1.09 49.41
CA LYS A 403 32.06 0.10 49.63
C LYS A 403 33.32 0.76 50.19
N THR A 404 34.14 -0.01 50.88
CA THR A 404 35.50 0.44 51.23
C THR A 404 36.28 0.74 49.96
N GLU A 405 37.13 1.76 50.01
CA GLU A 405 38.07 2.03 48.93
C GLU A 405 39.04 0.85 48.88
N SER A 406 39.09 0.17 47.74
CA SER A 406 40.15 -0.80 47.49
C SER A 406 41.46 -0.01 47.50
N ALA A 407 42.34 -0.30 48.46
CA ALA A 407 43.64 0.35 48.53
C ALA A 407 44.31 0.27 47.15
N SER A 408 44.69 1.42 46.60
CA SER A 408 45.46 1.45 45.36
C SER A 408 46.86 0.90 45.66
N TYR A 409 47.07 -0.37 45.40
CA TYR A 409 48.40 -0.97 45.49
C TYR A 409 49.22 -0.54 44.27
N GLU A 410 50.48 -0.21 44.51
CA GLU A 410 51.40 0.09 43.42
C GLU A 410 51.53 -1.11 42.47
N ALA A 411 51.70 -0.85 41.18
CA ALA A 411 51.94 -1.93 40.22
C ALA A 411 53.27 -2.63 40.56
N TRP A 412 53.28 -3.96 40.52
CA TRP A 412 54.51 -4.72 40.74
C TRP A 412 55.55 -4.43 39.64
N ASP A 413 56.71 -3.96 40.06
CA ASP A 413 57.92 -3.80 39.24
C ASP A 413 58.93 -4.90 39.58
N ALA A 414 59.32 -5.68 38.57
CA ALA A 414 60.26 -6.80 38.68
C ALA A 414 61.69 -6.39 39.10
N LYS A 415 62.06 -5.11 39.02
CA LYS A 415 63.39 -4.57 39.39
C LYS A 415 63.40 -3.81 40.72
N LYS A 416 62.24 -3.57 41.33
CA LYS A 416 62.13 -2.80 42.57
C LYS A 416 62.48 -3.65 43.79
N ALA A 417 62.96 -3.00 44.86
CA ALA A 417 63.14 -3.60 46.16
C ALA A 417 61.81 -3.60 46.95
N TYR A 418 61.47 -4.72 47.56
CA TYR A 418 60.29 -4.85 48.42
C TYR A 418 60.68 -5.30 49.82
N LYS A 419 59.99 -4.77 50.83
CA LYS A 419 60.08 -5.21 52.23
C LYS A 419 58.98 -6.22 52.53
N LYS A 420 59.25 -7.13 53.47
CA LYS A 420 58.22 -8.05 53.99
C LYS A 420 56.98 -7.26 54.43
N GLY A 421 55.83 -7.62 53.88
CA GLY A 421 54.54 -6.97 54.12
C GLY A 421 54.11 -5.93 53.08
N ASP A 422 54.99 -5.51 52.15
CA ASP A 422 54.62 -4.63 51.05
C ASP A 422 53.56 -5.30 50.17
N ARG A 423 52.58 -4.51 49.69
CA ARG A 423 51.50 -5.00 48.84
C ARG A 423 51.47 -4.31 47.49
N VAL A 424 51.33 -5.09 46.43
CA VAL A 424 51.40 -4.65 45.03
C VAL A 424 50.24 -5.23 44.23
N LEU A 425 49.87 -4.56 43.14
CA LEU A 425 48.92 -5.04 42.15
C LEU A 425 49.68 -5.67 40.97
N HIS A 426 49.35 -6.91 40.63
CA HIS A 426 49.81 -7.55 39.39
C HIS A 426 48.64 -8.31 38.78
N GLU A 427 48.34 -8.06 37.51
CA GLU A 427 47.25 -8.71 36.76
C GLU A 427 45.89 -8.69 37.51
N GLY A 428 45.58 -7.59 38.19
CA GLY A 428 44.32 -7.42 38.92
C GLY A 428 44.21 -8.18 40.24
N LYS A 429 45.29 -8.85 40.67
CA LYS A 429 45.40 -9.51 41.99
C LYS A 429 46.37 -8.76 42.88
N VAL A 430 46.11 -8.82 44.18
CA VAL A 430 46.97 -8.23 45.20
C VAL A 430 47.95 -9.29 45.69
N TYR A 431 49.24 -8.95 45.69
CA TYR A 431 50.29 -9.78 46.22
C TYR A 431 50.94 -9.08 47.42
N GLU A 432 51.21 -9.83 48.50
CA GLU A 432 51.94 -9.37 49.68
C GLU A 432 53.31 -10.05 49.76
N ALA A 433 54.37 -9.26 49.91
CA ALA A 433 55.73 -9.78 49.99
C ALA A 433 55.92 -10.55 51.31
N VAL A 434 56.25 -11.84 51.23
CA VAL A 434 56.42 -12.69 52.43
C VAL A 434 57.81 -12.57 53.07
N GLN A 435 58.76 -11.98 52.34
CA GLN A 435 60.09 -11.60 52.82
C GLN A 435 60.61 -10.38 52.05
N SER A 436 61.60 -9.68 52.62
CA SER A 436 62.26 -8.56 51.94
C SER A 436 63.23 -9.07 50.88
N TYR A 437 63.20 -8.48 49.67
CA TYR A 437 64.09 -8.89 48.58
C TYR A 437 64.33 -7.76 47.57
N GLN A 438 65.36 -7.91 46.72
CA GLN A 438 65.67 -7.01 45.61
C GLN A 438 65.27 -7.66 44.28
N GLY A 439 64.40 -7.02 43.51
CA GLY A 439 64.03 -7.50 42.18
C GLY A 439 65.22 -7.47 41.20
N ASN A 440 65.37 -8.55 40.42
CA ASN A 440 66.41 -8.68 39.39
C ASN A 440 65.85 -8.60 37.95
N GLY A 441 64.56 -8.26 37.80
CA GLY A 441 63.89 -8.13 36.51
C GLY A 441 63.29 -9.43 35.94
N ASP A 442 63.28 -10.53 36.68
CA ASP A 442 62.59 -11.77 36.27
C ASP A 442 61.07 -11.61 36.45
N PRO A 443 60.28 -11.65 35.37
CA PRO A 443 58.84 -11.43 35.43
C PRO A 443 58.08 -12.54 36.17
N ASN A 444 58.69 -13.70 36.41
CA ASN A 444 58.03 -14.82 37.09
C ASN A 444 58.09 -14.74 38.61
N TRP A 445 58.89 -13.82 39.16
CA TRP A 445 59.10 -13.76 40.61
C TRP A 445 57.85 -13.38 41.39
N ILE A 446 56.90 -12.66 40.79
CA ILE A 446 55.61 -12.37 41.40
C ILE A 446 54.80 -13.64 41.73
N TYR A 447 55.09 -14.76 41.07
CA TYR A 447 54.46 -16.06 41.30
C TYR A 447 55.25 -16.97 42.24
N ALA A 448 56.45 -16.57 42.65
CA ALA A 448 57.26 -17.35 43.57
C ALA A 448 56.66 -17.29 44.98
N LEU A 449 56.12 -18.41 45.46
CA LEU A 449 55.50 -18.52 46.80
C LEU A 449 56.46 -18.22 47.95
N SER A 450 57.77 -18.33 47.71
CA SER A 450 58.80 -17.93 48.65
C SER A 450 58.94 -16.41 48.76
N LEU A 451 58.46 -15.62 47.80
CA LEU A 451 58.59 -14.16 47.76
C LEU A 451 57.23 -13.46 47.92
N TRP A 452 56.15 -14.05 47.42
CA TRP A 452 54.83 -13.44 47.41
C TRP A 452 53.72 -14.42 47.82
N LYS A 453 52.68 -13.90 48.46
CA LYS A 453 51.39 -14.58 48.65
C LYS A 453 50.27 -13.71 48.09
N THR A 454 49.25 -14.32 47.48
CA THR A 454 48.05 -13.59 47.05
C THR A 454 47.19 -13.25 48.27
N VAL A 455 46.59 -12.05 48.28
CA VAL A 455 45.72 -11.53 49.36
C VAL A 455 44.26 -11.52 48.95
#